data_AF-A0A844EPZ5-F1
#
_entry.id   AF-A0A844EPZ5-F1
#
_cell.length_a   1.000
_cell.length_b   1.000
_cell.length_c   1.000
_cell.angle_alpha   90.00
_cell.angle_beta   90.00
_cell.angle_gamma   90.00
#
_symmetry.space_group_name_H-M   'P 1'
#
loop_
_entity.id
_entity.type
_entity.pdbx_description
1 polymer ?
#
loop_
_entity_poly.entity_id
_entity_poly.type
_entity_poly.pdbx_seq_one_letter_code
_entity_poly.pdbx_strand_id
1 'polypeptide(L)'
;FLENLFASKVGITPITKFDAEPTGITVAGEVKDFDPLKRVDKKFAKRNDLFCTYALYTAKEAMEMAGLADGGVDPEELGVIYGS
;
A
#
# COMPACT_ATOMS: atom_id res chain seq x y z
N PHE A 1 -10.55 4.94 3.32
CA PHE A 1 -9.71 5.94 4.01
C PHE A 1 -10.49 7.19 4.38
N LEU A 2 -11.01 7.95 3.41
CA LEU A 2 -11.70 9.24 3.63
C LEU A 2 -12.87 9.15 4.62
N GLU A 3 -13.71 8.11 4.52
CA GLU A 3 -14.82 7.89 5.45
C GLU A 3 -14.35 7.82 6.92
N ASN A 4 -13.30 7.04 7.19
CA ASN A 4 -12.72 6.89 8.53
C ASN A 4 -12.04 8.18 9.01
N LEU A 5 -11.42 8.94 8.10
CA LEU A 5 -10.83 10.24 8.41
C LEU A 5 -11.90 11.23 8.88
N PHE A 6 -13.01 11.36 8.15
CA PHE A 6 -14.12 12.24 8.51
C PHE A 6 -14.89 11.77 9.75
N ALA A 7 -14.90 10.47 10.02
CA ALA A 7 -15.50 9.89 11.23
C ALA A 7 -14.56 9.85 12.45
N SER A 8 -13.38 10.48 12.36
CA SER A 8 -12.36 10.50 13.43
C SER A 8 -11.99 9.12 13.97
N LYS A 9 -11.96 8.11 13.11
CA LYS A 9 -11.57 6.74 13.48
C LYS A 9 -10.05 6.62 13.52
N VAL A 10 -9.52 6.21 14.67
CA VAL A 10 -8.08 6.01 14.89
C VAL A 10 -7.67 4.61 14.41
N GLY A 11 -6.65 4.54 13.57
CA GLY A 11 -6.11 3.29 13.02
C GLY A 11 -5.02 2.62 13.87
N ILE A 12 -4.51 3.31 14.90
CA ILE A 12 -3.45 2.81 15.78
C ILE A 12 -4.01 1.71 16.69
N THR A 13 -3.42 0.52 16.62
CA THR A 13 -3.84 -0.66 17.40
C THR A 13 -2.62 -1.45 17.88
N PRO A 14 -2.79 -2.46 18.76
CA PRO A 14 -1.68 -3.34 19.15
C PRO A 14 -0.98 -3.93 17.92
N ILE A 15 0.35 -4.04 17.99
CA ILE A 15 1.18 -4.64 16.93
C ILE A 15 0.80 -6.11 16.76
N THR A 16 0.60 -6.54 15.51
CA THR A 16 0.26 -7.94 15.19
C THR A 16 1.29 -8.62 14.30
N LYS A 17 2.17 -7.85 13.66
CA LYS A 17 3.16 -8.39 12.72
C LYS A 17 4.34 -9.11 13.37
N PHE A 18 4.64 -8.83 14.63
CA PHE A 18 5.74 -9.45 15.37
C PHE A 18 5.51 -9.34 16.88
N ASP A 19 6.30 -10.08 17.67
CA ASP A 19 6.31 -9.95 19.13
C ASP A 19 7.00 -8.64 19.56
N ALA A 20 6.19 -7.70 20.03
CA ALA A 20 6.62 -6.35 20.34
C ALA A 20 7.12 -6.16 21.79
N GLU A 21 6.98 -7.17 22.67
CA GLU A 21 7.38 -7.09 24.08
C GLU A 21 8.83 -6.59 24.27
N PRO A 22 9.83 -7.05 23.50
CA PRO A 22 11.22 -6.62 23.67
C PRO A 22 11.49 -5.17 23.25
N THR A 23 10.60 -4.56 22.47
CA THR A 23 10.81 -3.21 21.91
C THR A 23 10.37 -2.10 22.86
N GLY A 24 9.55 -2.41 23.87
CA GLY A 24 8.91 -1.40 24.74
C GLY A 24 7.80 -0.57 24.06
N ILE A 25 7.52 -0.80 22.77
CA ILE A 25 6.46 -0.14 22.00
C ILE A 25 5.45 -1.20 21.59
N THR A 26 4.18 -1.05 21.96
CA THR A 26 3.17 -2.10 21.76
C THR A 26 2.09 -1.77 20.73
N VAL A 27 2.09 -0.56 20.17
CA VAL A 27 1.07 -0.10 19.20
C VAL A 27 1.69 0.40 17.91
N ALA A 28 1.00 0.17 16.79
CA ALA A 28 1.38 0.66 15.46
C ALA A 28 0.15 0.91 14.57
N GLY A 29 0.34 1.71 13.52
CA GLY A 29 -0.64 1.90 12.45
C GLY A 29 -0.44 0.88 11.34
N GLU A 30 -0.83 -0.37 11.57
CA GLU A 30 -0.72 -1.43 10.56
C GLU A 30 -1.83 -1.32 9.50
N VAL A 31 -1.48 -1.58 8.23
CA VAL A 31 -2.49 -1.73 7.17
C VAL A 31 -3.21 -3.07 7.39
N LYS A 32 -4.48 -2.99 7.77
CA LYS A 32 -5.35 -4.14 8.06
C LYS A 32 -5.87 -4.77 6.77
N ASP A 33 -6.03 -6.10 6.79
CA ASP A 33 -6.61 -6.89 5.70
C ASP A 33 -5.96 -6.63 4.32
N PHE A 34 -4.66 -6.33 4.34
CA PHE A 34 -3.91 -6.08 3.11
C PHE A 34 -3.68 -7.39 2.34
N ASP A 35 -4.28 -7.47 1.17
CA ASP A 35 -4.03 -8.54 0.20
C ASP A 35 -3.27 -7.98 -1.01
N PRO A 36 -1.96 -8.26 -1.14
CA PRO A 36 -1.17 -7.76 -2.26
C PRO A 36 -1.64 -8.35 -3.61
N LEU A 37 -2.24 -9.55 -3.61
CA LEU A 37 -2.58 -10.27 -4.84
C LEU A 37 -3.74 -9.64 -5.60
N LYS A 38 -4.48 -8.70 -5.00
CA LYS A 38 -5.52 -7.95 -5.71
C LYS A 38 -4.97 -7.11 -6.88
N ARG A 39 -3.74 -6.61 -6.77
CA ARG A 39 -3.12 -5.76 -7.81
C ARG A 39 -1.67 -6.10 -8.11
N VAL A 40 -0.98 -6.85 -7.26
CA VAL A 40 0.45 -7.16 -7.40
C VAL A 40 0.64 -8.65 -7.69
N ASP A 41 1.53 -8.97 -8.61
CA ASP A 41 1.85 -10.35 -8.94
C ASP A 41 2.51 -11.09 -7.76
N LYS A 42 2.17 -12.37 -7.59
CA LYS A 42 2.66 -13.22 -6.49
C LYS A 42 4.19 -13.32 -6.45
N LYS A 43 4.86 -13.36 -7.61
CA LYS A 43 6.32 -13.44 -7.70
C LYS A 43 6.96 -12.13 -7.25
N PHE A 44 6.34 -10.99 -7.57
CA PHE A 44 6.80 -9.68 -7.12
C PHE A 44 6.62 -9.51 -5.62
N ALA A 45 5.42 -9.79 -5.10
CA ALA A 45 5.11 -9.67 -3.67
C ALA A 45 5.98 -10.58 -2.79
N LYS A 46 6.41 -11.75 -3.30
CA LYS A 46 7.30 -12.66 -2.58
C LYS A 46 8.76 -12.19 -2.52
N ARG A 47 9.22 -11.44 -3.53
CA ARG A 47 10.64 -11.09 -3.71
C ARG A 47 11.01 -9.70 -3.23
N ASN A 48 10.02 -8.84 -3.05
CA ASN A 48 10.21 -7.45 -2.65
C ASN A 48 9.71 -7.23 -1.23
N ASP A 49 10.24 -6.18 -0.60
CA ASP A 49 9.75 -5.75 0.69
C ASP A 49 8.28 -5.30 0.59
N LEU A 50 7.63 -5.24 1.75
CA LEU A 50 6.26 -4.80 1.87
C LEU A 50 6.06 -3.35 1.39
N PHE A 51 7.04 -2.46 1.56
CA PHE A 51 6.94 -1.08 1.05
C PHE A 51 6.84 -1.03 -0.49
N CYS A 52 7.64 -1.82 -1.20
CA CYS A 52 7.57 -1.94 -2.67
C CYS A 52 6.20 -2.46 -3.10
N THR A 53 5.65 -3.39 -2.32
CA THR A 53 4.35 -3.98 -2.59
C THR A 53 3.23 -2.96 -2.40
N TYR A 54 3.30 -2.14 -1.35
CA TYR A 54 2.38 -1.00 -1.17
C TYR A 54 2.50 0.01 -2.31
N ALA A 55 3.71 0.36 -2.71
CA ALA A 55 3.97 1.29 -3.79
C ALA A 55 3.34 0.86 -5.12
N LEU A 56 3.55 -0.40 -5.51
CA LEU A 56 3.00 -0.91 -6.75
C LEU A 56 1.48 -1.07 -6.68
N TYR A 57 0.95 -1.43 -5.52
CA TYR A 57 -0.49 -1.55 -5.31
C TYR A 57 -1.19 -0.20 -5.50
N THR A 58 -0.70 0.86 -4.84
CA THR A 58 -1.30 2.20 -4.90
C THR A 58 -1.08 2.86 -6.25
N ALA A 59 0.08 2.65 -6.91
CA ALA A 59 0.32 3.14 -8.25
C ALA A 59 -0.70 2.57 -9.25
N LYS A 60 -1.00 1.27 -9.17
CA LYS A 60 -2.03 0.65 -10.02
C LYS A 60 -3.43 1.17 -9.72
N GLU A 61 -3.78 1.29 -8.44
CA GLU A 61 -5.06 1.87 -8.03
C GLU A 61 -5.22 3.32 -8.53
N ALA A 62 -4.14 4.11 -8.51
CA ALA A 62 -4.15 5.47 -9.05
C ALA A 62 -4.36 5.51 -10.57
N MET A 63 -3.71 4.60 -11.32
CA MET A 63 -3.92 4.47 -12.77
C MET A 63 -5.36 4.06 -13.12
N GLU A 64 -5.94 3.15 -12.35
CA GLU A 64 -7.36 2.75 -12.48
C GLU A 64 -8.29 3.95 -12.23
N MET A 65 -8.09 4.68 -11.13
CA MET A 65 -8.89 5.86 -10.80
C MET A 65 -8.76 6.99 -11.83
N ALA A 66 -7.58 7.14 -12.45
CA ALA A 66 -7.34 8.11 -13.51
C ALA A 66 -7.91 7.68 -14.88
N GLY A 67 -8.40 6.45 -15.01
CA GLY A 67 -8.85 5.89 -16.30
C GLY A 67 -7.71 5.60 -17.28
N LEU A 68 -6.48 5.42 -16.77
CA LEU A 68 -5.27 5.17 -17.57
C LEU A 68 -4.82 3.70 -17.52
N ALA A 69 -5.56 2.83 -16.84
CA ALA A 69 -5.20 1.43 -16.65
C ALA A 69 -5.13 0.62 -17.96
N ASP A 70 -5.95 0.98 -18.95
CA ASP A 70 -5.98 0.32 -20.26
C ASP A 70 -4.94 0.89 -21.25
N GLY A 71 -4.10 1.83 -20.79
CA GLY A 71 -3.10 2.52 -21.60
C GLY A 71 -3.67 3.74 -22.32
N GLY A 72 -3.25 3.94 -23.58
CA GLY A 72 -3.67 5.09 -24.39
C GLY A 72 -2.86 6.37 -24.17
N VAL A 73 -1.83 6.32 -23.32
CA VAL A 73 -0.85 7.39 -23.13
C VAL A 73 0.48 6.92 -23.67
N ASP A 74 1.20 7.81 -24.35
CA ASP A 74 2.55 7.55 -24.84
C ASP A 74 3.50 7.26 -23.65
N PRO A 75 4.16 6.08 -23.60
CA PRO A 75 5.12 5.76 -22.55
C PRO A 75 6.27 6.77 -22.44
N GLU A 76 6.65 7.46 -23.53
CA GLU A 76 7.71 8.48 -23.50
C GLU A 76 7.26 9.78 -22.81
N GLU A 77 5.95 9.99 -22.69
CA GLU A 77 5.34 11.11 -21.96
C GLU A 77 4.98 10.75 -20.50
N LEU A 78 5.19 9.48 -20.10
CA LEU A 78 4.91 9.00 -18.75
C LEU A 78 6.18 8.86 -17.91
N GLY A 79 6.26 9.66 -16.85
CA GLY A 79 7.31 9.57 -15.83
C GLY A 79 6.85 8.90 -14.54
N VAL A 80 7.80 8.35 -13.78
CA VAL A 80 7.55 7.83 -12.42
C VAL A 80 8.48 8.53 -11.45
N ILE A 81 7.89 9.15 -10.42
CA ILE A 81 8.60 9.67 -9.25
C ILE A 81 7.90 9.07 -8.02
N TYR A 82 8.61 8.22 -7.29
CA TYR A 82 8.06 7.54 -6.12
C TYR A 82 9.09 7.57 -4.98
N GLY A 83 8.64 7.85 -3.75
CA GLY A 83 9.46 7.91 -2.55
C GLY A 83 9.11 6.80 -1.56
N SER A 84 10.08 6.41 -0.73
CA SER A 84 9.90 5.42 0.35
C SER A 84 10.12 6.05 1.72
#